data_AF-A0A087DKU2-F1
#
_entry.id   AF-A0A087DKU2-F1
#
_cell.length_a   1.000
_cell.length_b   1.000
_cell.length_c   1.000
_cell.angle_alpha   90.00
_cell.angle_beta   90.00
_cell.angle_gamma   90.00
#
_symmetry.space_group_name_H-M   'P 1'
#
loop_
_entity.id
_entity.type
_entity.pdbx_description
1 polymer ?
#
loop_
_entity_poly.entity_id
_entity_poly.type
_entity_poly.pdbx_seq_one_letter_code
_entity_poly.pdbx_strand_id
1 'polypeptide(L)'
;MILIKVWYRFTGLLLKALYKVVYGRHMRWGRGFHMRKGFQATVENGGSIVLGNNVFFNNGCGLHARKSITIGDETIFGENVHVYDHNHRFADPTLAIKDQGYSEAPVTIGRHCWIGSNVTILKGATIGDNTVIGAGCVISGDIPADSVVRMDAALSVTPIRTKEPTATSLPPLAGAGEQRSTGGGLTGSRKAAPVRVLVLDTVMDRGGAETMMMNYMRHMDRTKVTYDFLVNRDYRAAYEDEIERLGGHIYRMCPMYPQYFGRYKKEFREFLKAHPEYRIIHSNLEERSYFGLREAYKLGVPVRIAHAHNRPVGFDLKSVFREYFRLRLPKYVTHMFACGEEAGDWLFGVKNRGRVIQQRNAIDTAQYRFDPAVRAEVRREFDVKDSTFVLGHVGRFFPQKNHEFLVDIFAALHKIRPDSELWLVGGGELNDELKNRIRAKVDELGLHDAVRFLGVRSDVNRVMQGMDSFILPSLFEGLPFTMIEAQAAGLPCTISDRVPKQCDVTGNVRIVPLAASPDEWAKRVLDQAAEPKIKDRAEGPELVTKAGFDITANAAWLQGFYLDALAKAERNRSGKAGAR
;
A
#
# COMPACT_ATOMS: atom_id res chain seq x y z
N MET A 1 18.26 5.84 -20.45
CA MET A 1 17.43 4.71 -20.94
C MET A 1 18.25 3.70 -21.74
N ILE A 2 19.13 4.16 -22.66
CA ILE A 2 20.06 3.28 -23.40
C ILE A 2 20.97 2.50 -22.44
N LEU A 3 21.61 3.15 -21.46
CA LEU A 3 22.49 2.49 -20.49
C LEU A 3 21.83 1.39 -19.65
N ILE A 4 20.57 1.57 -19.23
CA ILE A 4 19.82 0.54 -18.47
C ILE A 4 19.44 -0.62 -19.39
N LYS A 5 18.99 -0.34 -20.62
CA LYS A 5 18.72 -1.39 -21.62
C LYS A 5 19.99 -2.15 -21.99
N VAL A 6 21.12 -1.46 -22.09
CA VAL A 6 22.45 -2.04 -22.31
C VAL A 6 22.87 -2.89 -21.12
N TRP A 7 22.65 -2.43 -19.88
CA TRP A 7 22.92 -3.20 -18.66
C TRP A 7 22.07 -4.47 -18.54
N TYR A 8 20.77 -4.41 -18.84
CA TYR A 8 19.91 -5.59 -18.87
C TYR A 8 20.29 -6.56 -19.99
N ARG A 9 20.68 -6.04 -21.16
CA ARG A 9 21.22 -6.87 -22.24
C ARG A 9 22.54 -7.53 -21.83
N PHE A 10 23.42 -6.80 -21.16
CA PHE A 10 24.72 -7.29 -20.69
C PHE A 10 24.58 -8.36 -19.60
N THR A 11 23.77 -8.10 -18.56
CA THR A 11 23.49 -9.08 -17.50
C THR A 11 22.74 -10.30 -18.02
N GLY A 12 21.82 -10.13 -18.98
CA GLY A 12 21.18 -11.25 -19.68
C GLY A 12 22.16 -12.07 -20.53
N LEU A 13 23.19 -11.46 -21.11
CA LEU A 13 24.25 -12.19 -21.82
C LEU A 13 25.13 -13.00 -20.85
N LEU A 14 25.51 -12.43 -19.70
CA LEU A 14 26.25 -13.14 -18.67
C LEU A 14 25.47 -14.35 -18.13
N LEU A 15 24.18 -14.18 -17.88
CA LEU A 15 23.33 -15.27 -17.39
C LEU A 15 23.15 -16.39 -18.43
N LYS A 16 23.03 -16.05 -19.72
CA LYS A 16 23.04 -17.05 -20.81
C LYS A 16 24.36 -17.79 -20.88
N ALA A 17 25.48 -17.09 -20.76
CA ALA A 17 26.80 -17.71 -20.73
C ALA A 17 26.89 -18.69 -19.55
N LEU A 18 26.44 -18.27 -18.37
CA LEU A 18 26.37 -19.13 -17.19
C LEU A 18 25.51 -20.38 -17.44
N TYR A 19 24.28 -20.26 -17.95
CA TYR A 19 23.45 -21.41 -18.26
C TYR A 19 24.08 -22.35 -19.29
N LYS A 20 24.80 -21.80 -20.28
CA LYS A 20 25.53 -22.60 -21.26
C LYS A 20 26.68 -23.37 -20.62
N VAL A 21 27.39 -22.78 -19.65
CA VAL A 21 28.44 -23.45 -18.89
C VAL A 21 27.87 -24.53 -17.97
N VAL A 22 26.80 -24.20 -17.22
CA VAL A 22 26.23 -25.08 -16.19
C VAL A 22 25.46 -26.25 -16.80
N TYR A 23 24.61 -26.00 -17.80
CA TYR A 23 23.71 -27.01 -18.35
C TYR A 23 24.16 -27.56 -19.71
N GLY A 24 25.12 -26.91 -20.40
CA GLY A 24 25.69 -27.41 -21.64
C GLY A 24 24.63 -27.77 -22.69
N ARG A 25 24.66 -29.01 -23.18
CA ARG A 25 23.71 -29.53 -24.18
C ARG A 25 22.26 -29.70 -23.67
N HIS A 26 22.07 -29.67 -22.35
CA HIS A 26 20.77 -29.86 -21.72
C HIS A 26 19.91 -28.59 -21.73
N MET A 27 20.49 -27.42 -22.03
CA MET A 27 19.72 -26.20 -22.26
C MET A 27 20.13 -25.57 -23.59
N ARG A 28 19.22 -25.54 -24.55
CA ARG A 28 19.44 -25.01 -25.91
C ARG A 28 18.44 -23.90 -26.20
N TRP A 29 18.88 -22.89 -26.93
CA TRP A 29 17.99 -21.81 -27.37
C TRP A 29 18.35 -21.32 -28.78
N GLY A 30 17.32 -20.89 -29.52
CA GLY A 30 17.44 -20.26 -30.83
C GLY A 30 17.99 -18.83 -30.76
N ARG A 31 18.06 -18.18 -31.92
CA ARG A 31 18.47 -16.77 -32.03
C ARG A 31 17.44 -15.88 -31.35
N GLY A 32 17.85 -14.76 -30.76
CA GLY A 32 16.89 -13.79 -30.22
C GLY A 32 16.17 -14.22 -28.93
N PHE A 33 16.65 -15.23 -28.21
CA PHE A 33 16.19 -15.50 -26.84
C PHE A 33 16.43 -14.27 -25.94
N HIS A 34 15.41 -13.77 -25.24
CA HIS A 34 15.51 -12.63 -24.33
C HIS A 34 14.84 -12.93 -23.00
N MET A 35 15.44 -12.46 -21.90
CA MET A 35 14.90 -12.63 -20.56
C MET A 35 15.10 -11.35 -19.74
N ARG A 36 14.23 -11.10 -18.76
CA ARG A 36 14.34 -9.97 -17.82
C ARG A 36 14.74 -10.44 -16.41
N LYS A 37 14.71 -9.50 -15.46
CA LYS A 37 15.18 -9.71 -14.09
C LYS A 37 14.41 -10.86 -13.43
N GLY A 38 15.14 -11.75 -12.76
CA GLY A 38 14.55 -12.84 -11.98
C GLY A 38 14.16 -14.05 -12.83
N PHE A 39 14.56 -14.13 -14.10
CA PHE A 39 14.44 -15.37 -14.87
C PHE A 39 15.28 -16.47 -14.23
N GLN A 40 14.69 -17.65 -14.04
CA GLN A 40 15.36 -18.84 -13.51
C GLN A 40 15.13 -20.01 -14.46
N ALA A 41 16.18 -20.78 -14.71
CA ALA A 41 16.09 -22.07 -15.37
C ALA A 41 16.88 -23.09 -14.55
N THR A 42 16.23 -24.21 -14.24
CA THR A 42 16.85 -25.32 -13.54
C THR A 42 16.67 -26.58 -14.36
N VAL A 43 17.78 -27.26 -14.65
CA VAL A 43 17.77 -28.58 -15.29
C VAL A 43 18.39 -29.58 -14.33
N GLU A 44 17.64 -30.64 -14.01
CA GLU A 44 18.03 -31.69 -13.07
C GLU A 44 17.85 -33.06 -13.71
N ASN A 45 18.46 -34.09 -13.11
CA ASN A 45 18.22 -35.50 -13.46
C ASN A 45 18.37 -35.87 -14.95
N GLY A 46 19.23 -35.14 -15.68
CA GLY A 46 19.42 -35.37 -17.12
C GLY A 46 18.33 -34.79 -18.03
N GLY A 47 17.41 -33.99 -17.49
CA GLY A 47 16.35 -33.32 -18.24
C GLY A 47 16.87 -32.35 -19.32
N SER A 48 15.95 -31.68 -20.02
CA SER A 48 16.31 -30.71 -21.05
C SER A 48 15.36 -29.54 -21.19
N ILE A 49 15.88 -28.39 -21.61
CA ILE A 49 15.12 -27.20 -22.00
C ILE A 49 15.52 -26.80 -23.41
N VAL A 50 14.55 -26.70 -24.31
CA VAL A 50 14.76 -26.28 -25.70
C VAL A 50 13.87 -25.07 -26.01
N LEU A 51 14.49 -23.94 -26.32
CA LEU A 51 13.81 -22.70 -26.69
C LEU A 51 14.00 -22.40 -28.17
N GLY A 52 12.93 -22.00 -28.85
CA GLY A 52 12.94 -21.56 -30.23
C GLY A 52 13.64 -20.21 -30.45
N ASN A 53 13.49 -19.68 -31.66
CA ASN A 53 13.94 -18.34 -32.00
C ASN A 53 13.00 -17.28 -31.40
N ASN A 54 13.56 -16.12 -31.03
CA ASN A 54 12.83 -14.93 -30.59
C ASN A 54 11.91 -15.11 -29.38
N VAL A 55 12.17 -16.14 -28.57
CA VAL A 55 11.46 -16.36 -27.30
C VAL A 55 11.77 -15.27 -26.28
N PHE A 56 10.75 -14.71 -25.64
CA PHE A 56 10.90 -13.64 -24.66
C PHE A 56 10.24 -13.96 -23.31
N PHE A 57 11.00 -13.84 -22.22
CA PHE A 57 10.49 -13.92 -20.86
C PHE A 57 10.52 -12.57 -20.14
N ASN A 58 9.40 -12.19 -19.53
CA ASN A 58 9.31 -11.02 -18.66
C ASN A 58 9.84 -11.32 -17.24
N ASN A 59 9.67 -10.38 -16.31
CA ASN A 59 10.24 -10.48 -14.97
C ASN A 59 9.74 -11.71 -14.20
N GLY A 60 10.62 -12.37 -13.45
CA GLY A 60 10.27 -13.41 -12.48
C GLY A 60 9.81 -14.76 -13.06
N CYS A 61 10.08 -15.06 -14.33
CA CYS A 61 9.68 -16.34 -14.92
C CYS A 61 10.62 -17.50 -14.53
N GLY A 62 10.10 -18.73 -14.44
CA GLY A 62 10.85 -19.93 -14.08
C GLY A 62 10.61 -21.11 -15.01
N LEU A 63 11.67 -21.82 -15.40
CA LEU A 63 11.61 -23.10 -16.11
C LEU A 63 12.30 -24.18 -15.29
N HIS A 64 11.58 -25.25 -14.93
CA HIS A 64 12.10 -26.30 -14.05
C HIS A 64 11.93 -27.66 -14.74
N ALA A 65 13.03 -28.17 -15.30
CA ALA A 65 13.04 -29.39 -16.12
C ALA A 65 13.80 -30.54 -15.44
N ARG A 66 13.10 -31.65 -15.22
CA ARG A 66 13.69 -32.95 -14.88
C ARG A 66 13.65 -33.94 -16.06
N LYS A 67 12.73 -33.73 -17.01
CA LYS A 67 12.54 -34.54 -18.23
C LYS A 67 12.72 -33.71 -19.50
N SER A 68 11.75 -32.89 -19.89
CA SER A 68 11.92 -31.96 -21.02
C SER A 68 10.87 -30.85 -21.07
N ILE A 69 11.31 -29.61 -21.30
CA ILE A 69 10.48 -28.46 -21.64
C ILE A 69 10.87 -27.93 -23.02
N THR A 70 9.92 -27.87 -23.96
CA THR A 70 10.12 -27.34 -25.31
C THR A 70 9.23 -26.12 -25.55
N ILE A 71 9.81 -25.03 -26.08
CA ILE A 71 9.09 -23.79 -26.39
C ILE A 71 9.37 -23.39 -27.84
N GLY A 72 8.32 -23.18 -28.63
CA GLY A 72 8.39 -22.78 -30.03
C GLY A 72 8.81 -21.33 -30.26
N ASP A 73 9.07 -21.02 -31.53
CA ASP A 73 9.54 -19.70 -31.98
C ASP A 73 8.53 -18.58 -31.67
N GLU A 74 9.02 -17.35 -31.48
CA GLU A 74 8.22 -16.12 -31.31
C GLU A 74 7.21 -16.17 -30.14
N THR A 75 7.41 -17.09 -29.20
CA THR A 75 6.54 -17.21 -28.02
C THR A 75 6.99 -16.28 -26.90
N ILE A 76 6.03 -15.57 -26.31
CA ILE A 76 6.27 -14.53 -25.30
C ILE A 76 5.55 -14.82 -23.98
N PHE A 77 6.23 -14.53 -22.87
CA PHE A 77 5.74 -14.81 -21.52
C PHE A 77 5.59 -13.50 -20.72
N GLY A 78 4.45 -13.37 -20.03
CA GLY A 78 4.14 -12.33 -19.05
C GLY A 78 5.00 -12.44 -17.79
N GLU A 79 4.70 -11.63 -16.78
CA GLU A 79 5.47 -11.65 -15.53
C GLU A 79 5.12 -12.90 -14.70
N ASN A 80 6.09 -13.45 -13.98
CA ASN A 80 5.93 -14.57 -13.05
C ASN A 80 5.31 -15.86 -13.65
N VAL A 81 5.61 -16.17 -14.91
CA VAL A 81 5.18 -17.45 -15.52
C VAL A 81 6.13 -18.57 -15.11
N HIS A 82 5.59 -19.69 -14.64
CA HIS A 82 6.38 -20.84 -14.21
C HIS A 82 5.98 -22.11 -14.94
N VAL A 83 6.98 -22.90 -15.36
CA VAL A 83 6.79 -24.16 -16.08
C VAL A 83 7.49 -25.30 -15.34
N TYR A 84 6.74 -26.34 -15.00
CA TYR A 84 7.22 -27.53 -14.30
C TYR A 84 6.88 -28.77 -15.10
N ASP A 85 7.86 -29.62 -15.41
CA ASP A 85 7.65 -30.91 -16.09
C ASP A 85 7.60 -32.10 -15.12
N HIS A 86 7.55 -31.81 -13.82
CA HIS A 86 7.58 -32.80 -12.75
C HIS A 86 6.70 -32.39 -11.56
N ASN A 87 6.29 -33.37 -10.76
CA ASN A 87 5.63 -33.21 -9.48
C ASN A 87 6.21 -34.23 -8.48
N HIS A 88 6.20 -33.92 -7.18
CA HIS A 88 6.53 -34.91 -6.17
C HIS A 88 5.60 -36.12 -6.25
N ARG A 89 6.13 -37.32 -5.98
CA ARG A 89 5.31 -38.49 -5.68
C ARG A 89 4.87 -38.41 -4.22
N PHE A 90 3.66 -38.87 -3.95
CA PHE A 90 3.04 -38.80 -2.63
C PHE A 90 2.17 -40.03 -2.34
N ALA A 91 2.42 -41.13 -3.08
CA ALA A 91 1.60 -42.34 -2.99
C ALA A 91 1.98 -43.25 -1.80
N ASP A 92 3.21 -43.14 -1.30
CA ASP A 92 3.69 -43.93 -0.17
C ASP A 92 3.49 -43.15 1.14
N PRO A 93 2.58 -43.54 2.04
CA PRO A 93 2.35 -42.82 3.28
C PRO A 93 3.46 -43.01 4.33
N THR A 94 4.41 -43.91 4.10
CA THR A 94 5.47 -44.27 5.07
C THR A 94 6.75 -43.46 4.90
N LEU A 95 6.89 -42.73 3.80
CA LEU A 95 8.04 -41.87 3.49
C LEU A 95 7.62 -40.41 3.40
N ALA A 96 8.48 -39.49 3.80
CA ALA A 96 8.21 -38.06 3.58
C ALA A 96 8.15 -37.75 2.08
N ILE A 97 7.23 -36.86 1.65
CA ILE A 97 6.97 -36.55 0.23
C ILE A 97 8.26 -36.20 -0.56
N LYS A 98 9.19 -35.48 0.08
CA LYS A 98 10.47 -35.10 -0.55
C LYS A 98 11.36 -36.30 -0.91
N ASP A 99 11.22 -37.41 -0.19
CA ASP A 99 12.07 -38.60 -0.31
C ASP A 99 11.47 -39.66 -1.26
N GLN A 100 10.22 -39.47 -1.70
CA GLN A 100 9.51 -40.37 -2.61
C GLN A 100 9.86 -40.14 -4.10
N GLY A 101 10.69 -39.14 -4.39
CA GLY A 101 11.08 -38.77 -5.75
C GLY A 101 9.96 -38.09 -6.54
N TYR A 102 10.08 -38.12 -7.87
CA TYR A 102 9.28 -37.29 -8.77
C TYR A 102 8.55 -38.11 -9.84
N SER A 103 7.35 -37.67 -10.20
CA SER A 103 6.67 -38.06 -11.43
C SER A 103 7.01 -37.02 -12.51
N GLU A 104 7.34 -37.46 -13.72
CA GLU A 104 7.92 -36.59 -14.77
C GLU A 104 7.21 -36.82 -16.11
N ALA A 105 6.80 -35.74 -16.79
CA ALA A 105 6.19 -35.79 -18.12
C ALA A 105 6.54 -34.52 -18.91
N PRO A 106 6.83 -34.64 -20.22
CA PRO A 106 7.31 -33.51 -21.00
C PRO A 106 6.27 -32.38 -21.06
N VAL A 107 6.75 -31.14 -21.17
CA VAL A 107 5.89 -29.97 -21.44
C VAL A 107 6.28 -29.37 -22.79
N THR A 108 5.29 -29.10 -23.63
CA THR A 108 5.50 -28.52 -24.96
C THR A 108 4.65 -27.27 -25.14
N ILE A 109 5.25 -26.18 -25.56
CA ILE A 109 4.58 -24.92 -25.90
C ILE A 109 4.91 -24.60 -27.34
N GLY A 110 3.88 -24.38 -28.16
CA GLY A 110 3.98 -24.06 -29.58
C GLY A 110 4.60 -22.70 -29.87
N ARG A 111 4.61 -22.34 -31.15
CA ARG A 111 5.11 -21.06 -31.65
C ARG A 111 4.03 -19.97 -31.64
N HIS A 112 4.45 -18.70 -31.67
CA HIS A 112 3.56 -17.52 -31.68
C HIS A 112 2.56 -17.49 -30.50
N CYS A 113 2.92 -18.08 -29.35
CA CYS A 113 2.04 -18.06 -28.19
C CYS A 113 2.26 -16.81 -27.33
N TRP A 114 1.19 -16.35 -26.68
CA TRP A 114 1.29 -15.35 -25.59
C TRP A 114 0.79 -15.94 -24.30
N ILE A 115 1.69 -16.09 -23.33
CA ILE A 115 1.37 -16.60 -22.00
C ILE A 115 1.22 -15.41 -21.04
N GLY A 116 0.02 -15.19 -20.52
CA GLY A 116 -0.30 -14.09 -19.60
C GLY A 116 0.46 -14.17 -18.27
N SER A 117 0.48 -13.07 -17.52
CA SER A 117 1.19 -13.01 -16.25
C SER A 117 0.61 -13.96 -15.20
N ASN A 118 1.45 -14.44 -14.29
CA ASN A 118 1.12 -15.36 -13.19
C ASN A 118 0.45 -16.67 -13.66
N VAL A 119 0.85 -17.18 -14.83
CA VAL A 119 0.41 -18.48 -15.32
C VAL A 119 1.36 -19.58 -14.82
N THR A 120 0.80 -20.72 -14.42
CA THR A 120 1.58 -21.91 -14.06
C THR A 120 1.27 -23.04 -15.04
N ILE A 121 2.30 -23.56 -15.70
CA ILE A 121 2.20 -24.68 -16.65
C ILE A 121 2.79 -25.92 -15.99
N LEU A 122 1.98 -26.96 -15.87
CA LEU A 122 2.27 -28.16 -15.12
C LEU A 122 2.67 -29.32 -16.02
N LYS A 123 3.22 -30.34 -15.37
CA LYS A 123 3.72 -31.57 -15.95
C LYS A 123 2.75 -32.19 -16.95
N GLY A 124 3.22 -32.45 -18.16
CA GLY A 124 2.45 -33.13 -19.21
C GLY A 124 1.61 -32.20 -20.09
N ALA A 125 1.62 -30.89 -19.87
CA ALA A 125 0.85 -29.96 -20.69
C ALA A 125 1.43 -29.79 -22.11
N THR A 126 0.55 -29.75 -23.10
CA THR A 126 0.86 -29.39 -24.49
C THR A 126 0.05 -28.15 -24.87
N ILE A 127 0.70 -27.09 -25.34
CA ILE A 127 0.04 -25.88 -25.84
C ILE A 127 0.35 -25.77 -27.33
N GLY A 128 -0.69 -25.77 -28.18
CA GLY A 128 -0.54 -25.65 -29.62
C GLY A 128 -0.10 -24.25 -30.08
N ASP A 129 0.28 -24.15 -31.35
CA ASP A 129 0.72 -22.91 -31.99
C ASP A 129 -0.37 -21.80 -31.92
N ASN A 130 0.05 -20.53 -32.02
CA ASN A 130 -0.83 -19.35 -32.08
C ASN A 130 -1.80 -19.22 -30.89
N THR A 131 -1.43 -19.73 -29.72
CA THR A 131 -2.32 -19.81 -28.56
C THR A 131 -2.07 -18.67 -27.56
N VAL A 132 -3.16 -18.11 -27.02
CA VAL A 132 -3.10 -17.12 -25.93
C VAL A 132 -3.61 -17.74 -24.64
N ILE A 133 -2.81 -17.67 -23.57
CA ILE A 133 -3.22 -18.07 -22.23
C ILE A 133 -3.46 -16.81 -21.39
N GLY A 134 -4.66 -16.62 -20.87
CA GLY A 134 -5.02 -15.52 -20.00
C GLY A 134 -4.23 -15.54 -18.69
N ALA A 135 -4.04 -14.36 -18.08
CA ALA A 135 -3.33 -14.23 -16.82
C ALA A 135 -3.97 -15.06 -15.69
N GLY A 136 -3.14 -15.61 -14.80
CA GLY A 136 -3.59 -16.38 -13.63
C GLY A 136 -4.03 -17.82 -13.89
N CYS A 137 -3.95 -18.32 -15.13
CA CYS A 137 -4.35 -19.69 -15.43
C CYS A 137 -3.36 -20.74 -14.89
N VAL A 138 -3.87 -21.93 -14.55
CA VAL A 138 -3.07 -23.13 -14.31
C VAL A 138 -3.35 -24.13 -15.43
N ILE A 139 -2.32 -24.53 -16.17
CA ILE A 139 -2.45 -25.41 -17.34
C ILE A 139 -1.84 -26.78 -17.02
N SER A 140 -2.64 -27.85 -17.06
CA SER A 140 -2.21 -29.23 -16.75
C SER A 140 -2.56 -30.25 -17.82
N GLY A 141 -2.99 -29.80 -19.00
CA GLY A 141 -3.40 -30.68 -20.10
C GLY A 141 -3.18 -30.04 -21.47
N ASP A 142 -3.78 -30.64 -22.50
CA ASP A 142 -3.59 -30.24 -23.88
C ASP A 142 -4.52 -29.08 -24.27
N ILE A 143 -3.92 -28.03 -24.84
CA ILE A 143 -4.58 -26.88 -25.42
C ILE A 143 -4.33 -26.92 -26.93
N PRO A 144 -5.37 -27.03 -27.77
CA PRO A 144 -5.22 -27.01 -29.22
C PRO A 144 -4.57 -25.74 -29.74
N ALA A 145 -4.03 -25.78 -30.96
CA ALA A 145 -3.57 -24.57 -31.64
C ALA A 145 -4.72 -23.58 -31.87
N ASP A 146 -4.36 -22.33 -32.19
CA ASP A 146 -5.30 -21.25 -32.53
C ASP A 146 -6.35 -20.99 -31.45
N SER A 147 -5.96 -21.18 -30.19
CA SER A 147 -6.87 -21.13 -29.04
C SER A 147 -6.64 -19.89 -28.16
N VAL A 148 -7.69 -19.47 -27.46
CA VAL A 148 -7.57 -18.49 -26.37
C VAL A 148 -8.14 -19.11 -25.11
N VAL A 149 -7.27 -19.38 -24.13
CA VAL A 149 -7.67 -19.88 -22.81
C VAL A 149 -7.87 -18.69 -21.88
N ARG A 150 -9.00 -18.66 -21.20
CA ARG A 150 -9.29 -17.67 -20.15
C ARG A 150 -9.80 -18.40 -18.93
N MET A 151 -9.48 -17.88 -17.76
CA MET A 151 -10.11 -18.34 -16.52
C MET A 151 -11.53 -17.77 -16.48
N ASP A 152 -12.52 -18.63 -16.65
CA ASP A 152 -13.93 -18.23 -16.53
C ASP A 152 -14.32 -18.20 -15.05
N ALA A 153 -13.83 -17.17 -14.35
CA ALA A 153 -14.40 -16.80 -13.08
C ALA A 153 -15.45 -15.73 -13.38
N ALA A 154 -16.72 -16.13 -13.49
CA ALA A 154 -17.80 -15.16 -13.34
C ALA A 154 -17.54 -14.39 -12.06
N LEU A 155 -17.38 -13.07 -12.16
CA LEU A 155 -17.20 -12.20 -11.01
C LEU A 155 -18.42 -12.39 -10.11
N SER A 156 -18.28 -13.16 -9.02
CA SER A 156 -19.34 -13.33 -8.03
C SER A 156 -19.39 -12.06 -7.20
N VAL A 157 -20.28 -11.16 -7.60
CA VAL A 157 -20.57 -9.91 -6.88
C VAL A 157 -21.75 -10.18 -5.96
N THR A 158 -21.47 -10.51 -4.70
CA THR A 158 -22.49 -10.56 -3.66
C THR A 158 -22.50 -9.21 -2.93
N PRO A 159 -23.57 -8.40 -3.05
CA PRO A 159 -23.70 -7.18 -2.27
C PRO A 159 -23.77 -7.54 -0.78
N ILE A 160 -22.91 -6.93 0.06
CA ILE A 160 -22.91 -7.13 1.52
C ILE A 160 -24.17 -6.51 2.18
N ARG A 161 -24.96 -5.73 1.43
CA ARG A 161 -26.23 -5.13 1.88
C ARG A 161 -27.24 -5.12 0.73
N THR A 162 -28.29 -5.92 0.84
CA THR A 162 -29.50 -5.72 0.06
C THR A 162 -30.19 -4.46 0.58
N LYS A 163 -30.08 -3.34 -0.16
CA LYS A 163 -31.11 -2.30 -0.04
C LYS A 163 -32.41 -2.95 -0.49
N GLU A 164 -33.43 -2.92 0.36
CA GLU A 164 -34.80 -3.13 -0.10
C GLU A 164 -35.05 -2.19 -1.30
N PRO A 165 -35.67 -2.68 -2.38
CA PRO A 165 -35.94 -1.86 -3.55
C PRO A 165 -37.13 -0.94 -3.24
N THR A 166 -36.86 0.32 -2.90
CA THR A 166 -37.84 1.38 -3.19
C THR A 166 -37.75 1.70 -4.68
N ALA A 167 -38.76 1.25 -5.39
CA ALA A 167 -38.97 1.48 -6.81
C ALA A 167 -39.02 2.98 -7.13
N THR A 168 -38.18 3.44 -8.04
CA THR A 168 -38.64 4.25 -9.19
C THR A 168 -37.52 4.30 -10.23
N SER A 169 -37.80 3.70 -11.38
CA SER A 169 -36.99 3.70 -12.59
C SER A 169 -36.76 5.11 -13.13
N LEU A 170 -35.51 5.45 -13.48
CA LEU A 170 -35.21 6.55 -14.40
C LEU A 170 -34.69 5.97 -15.72
N PRO A 171 -35.11 6.50 -16.89
CA PRO A 171 -34.79 5.94 -18.21
C PRO A 171 -33.37 6.30 -18.69
N PRO A 172 -32.87 5.62 -19.75
CA PRO A 172 -31.50 5.76 -20.22
C PRO A 172 -31.23 7.13 -20.89
N LEU A 173 -30.00 7.61 -20.69
CA LEU A 173 -29.44 8.82 -21.30
C LEU A 173 -29.40 8.68 -22.84
N ALA A 174 -30.26 9.44 -23.52
CA ALA A 174 -30.19 9.67 -24.95
C ALA A 174 -29.34 10.92 -25.27
N GLY A 175 -28.60 10.79 -26.37
CA GLY A 175 -27.81 11.76 -27.12
C GLY A 175 -27.87 13.24 -26.76
N ALA A 176 -26.68 13.82 -26.61
CA ALA A 176 -26.45 15.26 -26.75
C ALA A 176 -26.76 15.69 -28.20
N GLY A 177 -27.96 16.24 -28.40
CA GLY A 177 -28.34 17.04 -29.56
C GLY A 177 -28.44 18.50 -29.16
N GLU A 178 -27.81 19.36 -29.95
CA GLU A 178 -27.89 20.81 -29.86
C GLU A 178 -29.34 21.31 -29.92
N GLN A 179 -29.69 22.31 -29.11
CA GLN A 179 -30.57 23.39 -29.56
C GLN A 179 -30.46 24.65 -28.69
N ARG A 180 -30.33 25.78 -29.38
CA ARG A 180 -30.44 27.15 -28.87
C ARG A 180 -31.90 27.48 -28.53
N SER A 181 -32.15 28.23 -27.44
CA SER A 181 -32.96 29.46 -27.47
C SER A 181 -33.08 30.15 -26.10
N THR A 182 -32.78 31.45 -26.11
CA THR A 182 -33.51 32.57 -25.45
C THR A 182 -33.82 32.56 -23.94
N GLY A 183 -33.16 33.49 -23.24
CA GLY A 183 -33.79 34.58 -22.48
C GLY A 183 -34.83 34.24 -21.40
N GLY A 184 -34.42 34.33 -20.13
CA GLY A 184 -35.32 34.38 -18.98
C GLY A 184 -34.54 34.57 -17.68
N GLY A 185 -34.46 35.81 -17.20
CA GLY A 185 -33.78 36.16 -15.95
C GLY A 185 -34.56 35.69 -14.73
N LEU A 186 -33.90 34.91 -13.88
CA LEU A 186 -34.30 34.65 -12.50
C LEU A 186 -33.03 34.69 -11.65
N THR A 187 -32.95 35.70 -10.79
CA THR A 187 -31.88 35.97 -9.83
C THR A 187 -31.94 34.95 -8.69
N GLY A 188 -31.49 33.72 -8.95
CA GLY A 188 -31.04 32.80 -7.92
C GLY A 188 -29.57 33.06 -7.64
N SER A 189 -29.23 33.44 -6.40
CA SER A 189 -27.84 33.47 -5.92
C SER A 189 -27.16 32.14 -6.26
N ARG A 190 -26.31 32.12 -7.28
CA ARG A 190 -25.45 30.98 -7.60
C ARG A 190 -24.53 30.81 -6.40
N LYS A 191 -24.79 29.81 -5.54
CA LYS A 191 -23.78 29.36 -4.56
C LYS A 191 -22.49 29.10 -5.32
N ALA A 192 -21.42 29.79 -4.93
CA ALA A 192 -20.11 29.61 -5.55
C ALA A 192 -19.70 28.15 -5.46
N ALA A 193 -19.12 27.60 -6.53
CA ALA A 193 -18.60 26.25 -6.51
C ALA A 193 -17.51 26.09 -5.44
N PRO A 194 -17.39 24.94 -4.78
CA PRO A 194 -16.37 24.72 -3.77
C PRO A 194 -14.96 24.83 -4.36
N VAL A 195 -14.01 25.30 -3.56
CA VAL A 195 -12.59 25.27 -3.92
C VAL A 195 -12.14 23.81 -3.99
N ARG A 196 -11.56 23.42 -5.13
CA ARG A 196 -11.05 22.04 -5.33
C ARG A 196 -9.55 21.99 -5.06
N VAL A 197 -9.14 21.14 -4.14
CA VAL A 197 -7.72 20.85 -3.85
C VAL A 197 -7.35 19.58 -4.60
N LEU A 198 -6.37 19.67 -5.49
CA LEU A 198 -5.79 18.50 -6.14
C LEU A 198 -4.75 17.86 -5.22
N VAL A 199 -5.10 16.73 -4.65
CA VAL A 199 -4.27 15.94 -3.77
C VAL A 199 -3.45 14.95 -4.61
N LEU A 200 -2.12 14.99 -4.48
CA LEU A 200 -1.24 14.03 -5.16
C LEU A 200 -0.87 12.94 -4.18
N ASP A 201 -1.12 11.69 -4.56
CA ASP A 201 -0.71 10.54 -3.77
C ASP A 201 -0.38 9.32 -4.64
N THR A 202 0.18 8.27 -4.04
CA THR A 202 0.53 7.06 -4.79
C THR A 202 -0.72 6.25 -5.12
N VAL A 203 -1.60 6.05 -4.13
CA VAL A 203 -2.84 5.27 -4.21
C VAL A 203 -3.71 5.57 -2.99
N MET A 204 -5.03 5.38 -3.06
CA MET A 204 -5.95 5.62 -1.94
C MET A 204 -6.39 4.32 -1.25
N ASP A 205 -5.42 3.52 -0.80
CA ASP A 205 -5.66 2.29 -0.02
C ASP A 205 -5.71 2.56 1.49
N ARG A 206 -5.91 1.51 2.31
CA ARG A 206 -5.88 1.61 3.79
C ARG A 206 -4.45 1.75 4.32
N GLY A 207 -3.81 2.88 4.02
CA GLY A 207 -2.54 3.32 4.60
C GLY A 207 -2.72 4.50 5.57
N GLY A 208 -1.63 4.92 6.21
CA GLY A 208 -1.66 5.98 7.22
C GLY A 208 -1.97 7.36 6.63
N ALA A 209 -1.25 7.77 5.59
CA ALA A 209 -1.46 9.07 4.94
C ALA A 209 -2.83 9.13 4.24
N GLU A 210 -3.25 8.03 3.63
CA GLU A 210 -4.55 7.88 2.98
C GLU A 210 -5.69 8.02 3.99
N THR A 211 -5.57 7.34 5.14
CA THR A 211 -6.55 7.44 6.23
C THR A 211 -6.59 8.85 6.81
N MET A 212 -5.45 9.55 6.92
CA MET A 212 -5.43 10.98 7.25
C MET A 212 -6.35 11.74 6.30
N MET A 213 -6.10 11.63 4.99
CA MET A 213 -6.81 12.42 3.99
C MET A 213 -8.31 12.16 4.03
N MET A 214 -8.71 10.90 4.25
CA MET A 214 -10.11 10.54 4.44
C MET A 214 -10.72 11.12 5.71
N ASN A 215 -10.00 11.10 6.85
CA ASN A 215 -10.46 11.73 8.08
C ASN A 215 -10.76 13.22 7.87
N TYR A 216 -9.86 13.94 7.20
CA TYR A 216 -10.07 15.36 6.89
C TYR A 216 -11.26 15.55 5.90
N MET A 217 -11.32 14.77 4.81
CA MET A 217 -12.38 14.89 3.80
C MET A 217 -13.79 14.61 4.36
N ARG A 218 -13.92 13.65 5.28
CA ARG A 218 -15.19 13.31 5.94
C ARG A 218 -15.74 14.47 6.78
N HIS A 219 -14.86 15.22 7.44
CA HIS A 219 -15.21 16.27 8.40
C HIS A 219 -15.16 17.71 7.85
N MET A 220 -14.64 17.91 6.64
CA MET A 220 -14.71 19.21 5.96
C MET A 220 -16.12 19.53 5.46
N ASP A 221 -16.45 20.83 5.46
CA ASP A 221 -17.61 21.36 4.75
C ASP A 221 -17.31 21.35 3.24
N ARG A 222 -17.77 20.28 2.59
CA ARG A 222 -17.54 20.02 1.16
C ARG A 222 -18.21 21.04 0.23
N THR A 223 -19.08 21.91 0.76
CA THR A 223 -19.62 23.05 0.00
C THR A 223 -18.63 24.20 -0.11
N LYS A 224 -17.57 24.21 0.70
CA LYS A 224 -16.52 25.23 0.68
C LYS A 224 -15.22 24.71 0.09
N VAL A 225 -14.77 23.53 0.52
CA VAL A 225 -13.53 22.89 0.04
C VAL A 225 -13.78 21.41 -0.19
N THR A 226 -13.36 20.89 -1.34
CA THR A 226 -13.40 19.45 -1.63
C THR A 226 -12.06 18.95 -2.17
N TYR A 227 -11.84 17.65 -2.08
CA TYR A 227 -10.63 16.97 -2.53
C TYR A 227 -10.87 16.20 -3.81
N ASP A 228 -9.94 16.35 -4.75
CA ASP A 228 -9.74 15.43 -5.85
C ASP A 228 -8.36 14.81 -5.74
N PHE A 229 -8.21 13.59 -6.23
CA PHE A 229 -6.99 12.82 -6.10
C PHE A 229 -6.39 12.54 -7.46
N LEU A 230 -5.09 12.72 -7.58
CA LEU A 230 -4.31 12.27 -8.72
C LEU A 230 -3.32 11.21 -8.23
N VAL A 231 -3.59 9.96 -8.61
CA VAL A 231 -2.87 8.76 -8.14
C VAL A 231 -1.95 8.17 -9.20
N ASN A 232 -0.99 7.34 -8.78
CA ASN A 232 0.04 6.75 -9.65
C ASN A 232 -0.02 5.22 -9.75
N ARG A 233 -1.10 4.62 -9.27
CA ARG A 233 -1.41 3.20 -9.43
C ARG A 233 -2.61 3.00 -10.36
N ASP A 234 -2.54 1.94 -11.13
CA ASP A 234 -3.53 1.61 -12.16
C ASP A 234 -4.44 0.47 -11.68
N TYR A 235 -5.02 0.66 -10.50
CA TYR A 235 -6.08 -0.18 -9.95
C TYR A 235 -7.04 0.69 -9.15
N ARG A 236 -8.21 0.15 -8.80
CA ARG A 236 -9.20 0.82 -7.94
C ARG A 236 -8.88 0.49 -6.48
N ALA A 237 -8.56 1.52 -5.71
CA ALA A 237 -8.11 1.40 -4.32
C ALA A 237 -9.27 1.42 -3.30
N ALA A 238 -8.98 1.05 -2.06
CA ALA A 238 -9.97 0.83 -1.01
C ALA A 238 -10.88 2.04 -0.68
N TYR A 239 -10.40 3.27 -0.82
CA TYR A 239 -11.16 4.49 -0.49
C TYR A 239 -11.83 5.16 -1.69
N GLU A 240 -11.62 4.69 -2.94
CA GLU A 240 -12.11 5.40 -4.12
C GLU A 240 -13.63 5.52 -4.19
N ASP A 241 -14.38 4.46 -3.87
CA ASP A 241 -15.85 4.48 -3.84
C ASP A 241 -16.38 5.50 -2.82
N GLU A 242 -15.67 5.65 -1.68
CA GLU A 242 -16.03 6.63 -0.66
C GLU A 242 -15.71 8.06 -1.10
N ILE A 243 -14.53 8.27 -1.72
CA ILE A 243 -14.12 9.57 -2.26
C ILE A 243 -15.14 10.06 -3.29
N GLU A 244 -15.56 9.20 -4.23
CA GLU A 244 -16.56 9.52 -5.25
C GLU A 244 -17.91 9.87 -4.62
N ARG A 245 -18.37 9.08 -3.63
CA ARG A 245 -19.61 9.35 -2.89
C ARG A 245 -19.56 10.67 -2.12
N LEU A 246 -18.39 11.07 -1.64
CA LEU A 246 -18.16 12.36 -0.98
C LEU A 246 -17.99 13.51 -2.00
N GLY A 247 -18.08 13.26 -3.31
CA GLY A 247 -18.02 14.29 -4.36
C GLY A 247 -16.61 14.64 -4.84
N GLY A 248 -15.62 13.80 -4.48
CA GLY A 248 -14.27 13.87 -5.02
C GLY A 248 -14.13 13.10 -6.33
N HIS A 249 -13.10 13.44 -7.10
CA HIS A 249 -12.72 12.77 -8.34
C HIS A 249 -11.37 12.09 -8.19
N ILE A 250 -11.18 10.97 -8.89
CA ILE A 250 -9.91 10.25 -8.94
C ILE A 250 -9.39 10.24 -10.37
N TYR A 251 -8.18 10.77 -10.55
CA TYR A 251 -7.43 10.79 -11.80
C TYR A 251 -6.23 9.87 -11.68
N ARG A 252 -5.90 9.18 -12.78
CA ARG A 252 -4.76 8.25 -12.82
C ARG A 252 -3.66 8.81 -13.70
N MET A 253 -2.44 8.69 -13.23
CA MET A 253 -1.25 9.09 -13.96
C MET A 253 -0.23 7.96 -14.02
N CYS A 254 0.66 8.02 -15.02
CA CYS A 254 1.67 6.99 -15.17
C CYS A 254 2.53 6.84 -13.88
N PRO A 255 2.98 5.62 -13.54
CA PRO A 255 3.82 5.41 -12.36
C PRO A 255 5.10 6.25 -12.37
N MET A 256 5.54 6.72 -11.21
CA MET A 256 6.76 7.54 -11.05
C MET A 256 8.05 6.72 -11.04
N TYR A 257 8.35 6.05 -12.16
CA TYR A 257 9.64 5.38 -12.37
C TYR A 257 10.57 6.22 -13.25
N PRO A 258 11.90 6.07 -13.13
CA PRO A 258 12.86 6.88 -13.91
C PRO A 258 12.61 6.89 -15.43
N GLN A 259 12.15 5.77 -15.99
CA GLN A 259 11.79 5.67 -17.41
C GLN A 259 10.53 6.48 -17.81
N TYR A 260 9.68 6.83 -16.85
CA TYR A 260 8.42 7.55 -17.07
C TYR A 260 8.48 9.02 -16.63
N PHE A 261 9.58 9.52 -16.05
CA PHE A 261 9.65 10.91 -15.60
C PHE A 261 9.38 11.97 -16.69
N GLY A 262 9.77 11.69 -17.94
CA GLY A 262 9.43 12.57 -19.08
C GLY A 262 7.94 12.57 -19.39
N ARG A 263 7.33 11.37 -19.43
CA ARG A 263 5.90 11.14 -19.62
C ARG A 263 5.08 11.79 -18.51
N TYR A 264 5.42 11.52 -17.25
CA TYR A 264 4.78 12.11 -16.07
C TYR A 264 4.71 13.64 -16.16
N LYS A 265 5.82 14.29 -16.48
CA LYS A 265 5.87 15.77 -16.61
C LYS A 265 4.98 16.29 -17.74
N LYS A 266 4.90 15.57 -18.86
CA LYS A 266 4.06 15.94 -19.99
C LYS A 266 2.59 15.79 -19.61
N GLU A 267 2.18 14.60 -19.16
CA GLU A 267 0.80 14.30 -18.76
C GLU A 267 0.31 15.23 -17.65
N PHE A 268 1.11 15.46 -16.61
CA PHE A 268 0.74 16.36 -15.51
C PHE A 268 0.53 17.81 -15.99
N ARG A 269 1.35 18.28 -16.94
CA ARG A 269 1.22 19.63 -17.49
C ARG A 269 -0.03 19.75 -18.37
N GLU A 270 -0.31 18.74 -19.17
CA GLU A 270 -1.52 18.68 -20.02
C GLU A 270 -2.77 18.61 -19.15
N PHE A 271 -2.75 17.80 -18.09
CA PHE A 271 -3.80 17.73 -17.08
C PHE A 271 -4.08 19.10 -16.44
N LEU A 272 -3.08 19.77 -15.87
CA LEU A 272 -3.29 21.08 -15.24
C LEU A 272 -3.75 22.18 -16.22
N LYS A 273 -3.43 22.06 -17.51
CA LYS A 273 -3.95 22.97 -18.54
C LYS A 273 -5.42 22.70 -18.84
N ALA A 274 -5.82 21.43 -18.85
CA ALA A 274 -7.20 21.01 -19.05
C ALA A 274 -8.09 21.30 -17.83
N HIS A 275 -7.48 21.38 -16.63
CA HIS A 275 -8.16 21.59 -15.36
C HIS A 275 -7.69 22.87 -14.64
N PRO A 276 -8.03 24.07 -15.17
CA PRO A 276 -7.61 25.35 -14.58
C PRO A 276 -8.22 25.63 -13.19
N GLU A 277 -9.27 24.91 -12.80
CA GLU A 277 -9.90 24.95 -11.48
C GLU A 277 -8.94 24.53 -10.35
N TYR A 278 -7.93 23.71 -10.63
CA TYR A 278 -6.94 23.27 -9.64
C TYR A 278 -5.93 24.36 -9.33
N ARG A 279 -6.33 25.22 -8.41
CA ARG A 279 -5.53 26.35 -7.92
C ARG A 279 -4.71 26.00 -6.67
N ILE A 280 -5.06 24.89 -6.02
CA ILE A 280 -4.35 24.36 -4.86
C ILE A 280 -3.92 22.93 -5.19
N ILE A 281 -2.63 22.64 -5.04
CA ILE A 281 -2.09 21.27 -5.15
C ILE A 281 -1.45 20.91 -3.82
N HIS A 282 -1.89 19.81 -3.21
CA HIS A 282 -1.36 19.26 -1.97
C HIS A 282 -0.76 17.88 -2.20
N SER A 283 0.56 17.78 -2.16
CA SER A 283 1.28 16.56 -2.51
C SER A 283 1.76 15.81 -1.27
N ASN A 284 1.36 14.54 -1.15
CA ASN A 284 1.79 13.59 -0.09
C ASN A 284 2.89 12.63 -0.60
N LEU A 285 3.47 12.93 -1.76
CA LEU A 285 4.45 12.08 -2.45
C LEU A 285 5.91 12.26 -1.95
N GLU A 286 6.12 12.85 -0.76
CA GLU A 286 7.45 13.08 -0.19
C GLU A 286 8.39 13.82 -1.17
N GLU A 287 9.63 13.34 -1.38
CA GLU A 287 10.59 13.92 -2.32
C GLU A 287 10.06 13.91 -3.77
N ARG A 288 9.17 12.98 -4.11
CA ARG A 288 8.62 12.83 -5.46
C ARG A 288 7.61 13.92 -5.78
N SER A 289 7.12 14.64 -4.75
CA SER A 289 6.39 15.90 -4.90
C SER A 289 7.13 16.90 -5.80
N TYR A 290 8.46 16.77 -5.92
CA TYR A 290 9.28 17.55 -6.86
C TYR A 290 8.73 17.55 -8.29
N PHE A 291 8.23 16.42 -8.79
CA PHE A 291 7.78 16.30 -10.18
C PHE A 291 6.51 17.12 -10.44
N GLY A 292 5.44 16.86 -9.69
CA GLY A 292 4.18 17.58 -9.83
C GLY A 292 4.32 19.07 -9.49
N LEU A 293 4.91 19.39 -8.33
CA LEU A 293 4.97 20.76 -7.84
C LEU A 293 5.91 21.66 -8.67
N ARG A 294 6.94 21.11 -9.31
CA ARG A 294 7.78 21.86 -10.26
C ARG A 294 6.99 22.25 -11.51
N GLU A 295 6.18 21.37 -12.07
CA GLU A 295 5.38 21.69 -13.26
C GLU A 295 4.23 22.65 -12.90
N ALA A 296 3.61 22.48 -11.74
CA ALA A 296 2.64 23.42 -11.18
C ALA A 296 3.24 24.83 -10.96
N TYR A 297 4.48 24.91 -10.48
CA TYR A 297 5.20 26.18 -10.34
C TYR A 297 5.38 26.88 -11.70
N LYS A 298 5.76 26.14 -12.76
CA LYS A 298 5.93 26.70 -14.11
C LYS A 298 4.62 27.21 -14.71
N LEU A 299 3.50 26.55 -14.41
CA LEU A 299 2.17 26.98 -14.84
C LEU A 299 1.55 28.06 -13.92
N GLY A 300 2.26 28.46 -12.87
CA GLY A 300 1.75 29.46 -11.93
C GLY A 300 0.51 28.99 -11.17
N VAL A 301 0.46 27.74 -10.71
CA VAL A 301 -0.55 27.33 -9.71
C VAL A 301 -0.25 28.09 -8.41
N PRO A 302 -1.19 28.80 -7.78
CA PRO A 302 -0.90 29.77 -6.73
C PRO A 302 -0.51 29.11 -5.41
N VAL A 303 -1.16 28.01 -5.03
CA VAL A 303 -0.90 27.29 -3.78
C VAL A 303 -0.37 25.89 -4.11
N ARG A 304 0.85 25.62 -3.65
CA ARG A 304 1.61 24.38 -3.91
C ARG A 304 2.18 23.89 -2.58
N ILE A 305 1.66 22.79 -2.07
CA ILE A 305 1.96 22.25 -0.75
C ILE A 305 2.66 20.92 -0.93
N ALA A 306 3.79 20.74 -0.25
CA ALA A 306 4.41 19.43 -0.07
C ALA A 306 4.24 19.01 1.38
N HIS A 307 3.91 17.75 1.62
CA HIS A 307 3.63 17.20 2.93
C HIS A 307 4.57 16.02 3.24
N ALA A 308 5.30 16.12 4.34
CA ALA A 308 6.14 15.07 4.89
C ALA A 308 5.38 14.19 5.90
N HIS A 309 5.39 12.87 5.69
CA HIS A 309 4.72 11.87 6.52
C HIS A 309 5.71 10.91 7.19
N ASN A 310 6.88 10.70 6.59
CA ASN A 310 7.85 9.73 7.09
C ASN A 310 9.30 10.16 6.85
N ARG A 311 10.22 9.50 7.55
CA ARG A 311 11.65 9.55 7.30
C ARG A 311 12.12 8.19 6.80
N PRO A 312 12.51 8.05 5.52
CA PRO A 312 13.14 6.84 5.02
C PRO A 312 14.42 6.50 5.80
N VAL A 313 14.55 5.24 6.20
CA VAL A 313 15.73 4.70 6.89
C VAL A 313 16.52 3.79 5.94
N GLY A 314 17.85 3.85 6.00
CA GLY A 314 18.75 3.09 5.15
C GLY A 314 19.24 3.85 3.91
N PHE A 315 20.39 3.41 3.39
CA PHE A 315 21.02 3.97 2.20
C PHE A 315 21.05 2.92 1.07
N ASP A 316 20.49 3.28 -0.08
CA ASP A 316 20.52 2.50 -1.31
C ASP A 316 20.89 3.39 -2.51
N LEU A 317 21.11 2.80 -3.68
CA LEU A 317 21.39 3.55 -4.92
C LEU A 317 20.28 4.56 -5.28
N LYS A 318 19.03 4.34 -4.83
CA LYS A 318 17.91 5.28 -5.03
C LYS A 318 18.03 6.51 -4.12
N SER A 319 18.76 6.39 -3.03
CA SER A 319 18.96 7.44 -2.02
C SER A 319 19.64 8.67 -2.61
N VAL A 320 20.58 8.52 -3.56
CA VAL A 320 21.19 9.65 -4.28
C VAL A 320 20.15 10.47 -5.06
N PHE A 321 19.23 9.80 -5.76
CA PHE A 321 18.15 10.47 -6.48
C PHE A 321 17.14 11.11 -5.53
N ARG A 322 16.81 10.41 -4.42
CA ARG A 322 15.95 10.93 -3.37
C ARG A 322 16.50 12.23 -2.78
N GLU A 323 17.78 12.25 -2.42
CA GLU A 323 18.46 13.44 -1.92
C GLU A 323 18.46 14.59 -2.94
N TYR A 324 18.72 14.30 -4.20
CA TYR A 324 18.67 15.31 -5.26
C TYR A 324 17.29 15.98 -5.39
N PHE A 325 16.20 15.20 -5.39
CA PHE A 325 14.85 15.75 -5.51
C PHE A 325 14.42 16.47 -4.23
N ARG A 326 14.72 15.89 -3.07
CA ARG A 326 14.50 16.48 -1.74
C ARG A 326 15.11 17.86 -1.63
N LEU A 327 16.41 18.00 -1.93
CA LEU A 327 17.13 19.28 -1.83
C LEU A 327 16.59 20.36 -2.79
N ARG A 328 15.94 19.96 -3.89
CA ARG A 328 15.40 20.89 -4.90
C ARG A 328 13.93 21.23 -4.70
N LEU A 329 13.17 20.38 -4.01
CA LEU A 329 11.74 20.54 -3.76
C LEU A 329 11.38 21.91 -3.14
N PRO A 330 12.08 22.43 -2.10
CA PRO A 330 11.73 23.69 -1.45
C PRO A 330 11.59 24.91 -2.37
N LYS A 331 12.29 24.93 -3.52
CA LYS A 331 12.19 26.02 -4.50
C LYS A 331 10.81 26.12 -5.16
N TYR A 332 10.08 25.02 -5.23
CA TYR A 332 8.84 24.91 -5.99
C TYR A 332 7.58 24.94 -5.12
N VAL A 333 7.72 24.88 -3.80
CA VAL A 333 6.59 24.89 -2.88
C VAL A 333 6.26 26.30 -2.40
N THR A 334 5.01 26.51 -2.00
CA THR A 334 4.59 27.72 -1.27
C THR A 334 4.51 27.48 0.23
N HIS A 335 4.11 26.28 0.64
CA HIS A 335 3.97 25.89 2.02
C HIS A 335 4.56 24.49 2.21
N MET A 336 5.17 24.27 3.37
CA MET A 336 5.82 23.02 3.77
C MET A 336 5.01 22.45 4.91
N PHE A 337 4.41 21.28 4.72
CA PHE A 337 3.58 20.62 5.72
C PHE A 337 4.32 19.40 6.26
N ALA A 338 4.15 19.09 7.54
CA ALA A 338 4.65 17.85 8.11
C ALA A 338 3.70 17.33 9.19
N CYS A 339 3.66 16.01 9.35
CA CYS A 339 2.94 15.36 10.46
C CYS A 339 3.73 15.40 11.78
N GLY A 340 5.02 15.75 11.73
CA GLY A 340 5.89 15.85 12.90
C GLY A 340 7.25 16.45 12.55
N GLU A 341 8.02 16.82 13.56
CA GLU A 341 9.29 17.54 13.37
C GLU A 341 10.30 16.75 12.55
N GLU A 342 10.50 15.47 12.89
CA GLU A 342 11.49 14.61 12.22
C GLU A 342 11.21 14.41 10.73
N ALA A 343 9.93 14.26 10.35
CA ALA A 343 9.53 14.13 8.95
C ALA A 343 9.79 15.44 8.19
N GLY A 344 9.44 16.58 8.80
CA GLY A 344 9.68 17.90 8.22
C GLY A 344 11.17 18.22 8.06
N ASP A 345 11.97 17.93 9.09
CA ASP A 345 13.43 18.09 9.06
C ASP A 345 14.08 17.23 7.99
N TRP A 346 13.59 16.01 7.82
CA TRP A 346 14.06 15.15 6.75
C TRP A 346 13.69 15.73 5.39
N LEU A 347 12.42 16.03 5.09
CA LEU A 347 12.02 16.44 3.73
C LEU A 347 12.52 17.85 3.35
N PHE A 348 12.44 18.80 4.28
CA PHE A 348 12.72 20.21 4.01
C PHE A 348 14.07 20.71 4.57
N GLY A 349 14.71 19.93 5.43
CA GLY A 349 15.93 20.30 6.13
C GLY A 349 15.65 21.14 7.38
N VAL A 350 16.45 20.90 8.43
CA VAL A 350 16.36 21.58 9.75
C VAL A 350 16.30 23.11 9.64
N LYS A 351 17.02 23.69 8.67
CA LYS A 351 17.01 25.14 8.42
C LYS A 351 15.63 25.73 8.08
N ASN A 352 14.68 24.89 7.62
CA ASN A 352 13.32 25.30 7.29
C ASN A 352 12.32 24.98 8.41
N ARG A 353 12.73 24.40 9.54
CA ARG A 353 11.81 23.94 10.61
C ARG A 353 10.80 25.01 11.04
N GLY A 354 11.25 26.25 11.24
CA GLY A 354 10.37 27.37 11.61
C GLY A 354 9.37 27.82 10.54
N ARG A 355 9.44 27.27 9.32
CA ARG A 355 8.52 27.51 8.21
C ARG A 355 7.61 26.32 7.93
N VAL A 356 7.83 25.18 8.60
CA VAL A 356 7.03 23.97 8.44
C VAL A 356 5.75 24.11 9.26
N ILE A 357 4.62 23.91 8.60
CA ILE A 357 3.29 23.91 9.20
C ILE A 357 2.98 22.48 9.65
N GLN A 358 2.62 22.32 10.92
CA GLN A 358 2.25 21.01 11.47
C GLN A 358 0.80 20.70 11.09
N GLN A 359 0.60 19.75 10.18
CA GLN A 359 -0.72 19.15 9.95
C GLN A 359 -0.77 17.83 10.70
N ARG A 360 -1.61 17.77 11.73
CA ARG A 360 -1.64 16.63 12.64
C ARG A 360 -2.32 15.43 12.00
N ASN A 361 -1.88 14.25 12.43
CA ASN A 361 -2.53 12.98 12.15
C ASN A 361 -3.77 12.83 13.04
N ALA A 362 -4.78 13.64 12.73
CA ALA A 362 -5.98 13.79 13.53
C ALA A 362 -7.00 12.67 13.27
N ILE A 363 -7.72 12.29 14.32
CA ILE A 363 -8.70 11.19 14.32
C ILE A 363 -10.03 11.68 14.89
N ASP A 364 -11.11 10.95 14.60
CA ASP A 364 -12.36 11.12 15.31
C ASP A 364 -12.23 10.50 16.71
N THR A 365 -11.85 11.31 17.69
CA THR A 365 -11.55 10.83 19.05
C THR A 365 -12.77 10.23 19.72
N ALA A 366 -13.99 10.69 19.38
CA ALA A 366 -15.24 10.19 19.94
C ALA A 366 -15.47 8.71 19.60
N GLN A 367 -15.06 8.26 18.41
CA GLN A 367 -15.19 6.86 17.99
C GLN A 367 -14.34 5.88 18.81
N TYR A 368 -13.34 6.37 19.53
CA TYR A 368 -12.43 5.57 20.35
C TYR A 368 -12.77 5.61 21.85
N ARG A 369 -13.84 6.32 22.25
CA ARG A 369 -14.25 6.33 23.66
C ARG A 369 -14.51 4.91 24.15
N PHE A 370 -13.86 4.55 25.25
CA PHE A 370 -14.02 3.24 25.86
C PHE A 370 -15.44 3.06 26.41
N ASP A 371 -16.05 1.93 26.06
CA ASP A 371 -17.35 1.50 26.55
C ASP A 371 -17.23 0.03 27.02
N PRO A 372 -17.46 -0.25 28.32
CA PRO A 372 -17.42 -1.62 28.86
C PRO A 372 -18.36 -2.61 28.14
N ALA A 373 -19.50 -2.15 27.63
CA ALA A 373 -20.45 -3.01 26.91
C ALA A 373 -19.87 -3.44 25.56
N VAL A 374 -19.27 -2.51 24.81
CA VAL A 374 -18.61 -2.78 23.54
C VAL A 374 -17.40 -3.69 23.74
N ARG A 375 -16.62 -3.48 24.80
CA ARG A 375 -15.54 -4.40 25.17
C ARG A 375 -16.05 -5.83 25.38
N ALA A 376 -17.11 -6.00 26.18
CA ALA A 376 -17.66 -7.31 26.48
C ALA A 376 -18.20 -8.00 25.21
N GLU A 377 -18.81 -7.25 24.30
CA GLU A 377 -19.24 -7.73 22.98
C GLU A 377 -18.06 -8.20 22.13
N VAL A 378 -17.03 -7.37 21.94
CA VAL A 378 -15.83 -7.69 21.15
C VAL A 378 -15.12 -8.93 21.69
N ARG A 379 -14.99 -9.04 23.02
CA ARG A 379 -14.37 -10.20 23.66
C ARG A 379 -15.18 -11.48 23.43
N ARG A 380 -16.50 -11.41 23.52
CA ARG A 380 -17.39 -12.54 23.21
C ARG A 380 -17.29 -12.96 21.74
N GLU A 381 -17.23 -12.01 20.81
CA GLU A 381 -17.07 -12.30 19.37
C GLU A 381 -15.79 -13.05 19.04
N PHE A 382 -14.72 -12.78 19.78
CA PHE A 382 -13.44 -13.45 19.61
C PHE A 382 -13.22 -14.62 20.58
N ASP A 383 -14.24 -15.02 21.33
CA ASP A 383 -14.20 -16.11 22.31
C ASP A 383 -13.09 -15.93 23.37
N VAL A 384 -12.94 -14.70 23.86
CA VAL A 384 -11.93 -14.32 24.86
C VAL A 384 -12.61 -14.03 26.19
N LYS A 385 -12.09 -14.61 27.27
CA LYS A 385 -12.62 -14.39 28.63
C LYS A 385 -12.26 -12.99 29.10
N ASP A 386 -13.06 -12.45 30.02
CA ASP A 386 -12.76 -11.11 30.54
C ASP A 386 -11.46 -11.06 31.40
N SER A 387 -11.05 -12.21 31.96
CA SER A 387 -9.78 -12.33 32.70
C SER A 387 -8.53 -12.37 31.81
N THR A 388 -8.70 -12.78 30.54
CA THR A 388 -7.59 -12.98 29.60
C THR A 388 -6.97 -11.64 29.24
N PHE A 389 -5.65 -11.57 29.32
CA PHE A 389 -4.92 -10.36 28.95
C PHE A 389 -4.70 -10.27 27.45
N VAL A 390 -5.24 -9.23 26.82
CA VAL A 390 -5.16 -9.04 25.37
C VAL A 390 -4.11 -7.98 25.03
N LEU A 391 -2.98 -8.41 24.47
CA LEU A 391 -1.99 -7.53 23.86
C LEU A 391 -2.39 -7.24 22.41
N GLY A 392 -2.45 -5.97 22.02
CA GLY A 392 -2.89 -5.57 20.69
C GLY A 392 -1.82 -4.90 19.85
N HIS A 393 -1.83 -5.19 18.55
CA HIS A 393 -1.06 -4.47 17.54
C HIS A 393 -1.94 -4.14 16.33
N VAL A 394 -1.83 -2.91 15.84
CA VAL A 394 -2.50 -2.47 14.62
C VAL A 394 -1.46 -1.94 13.63
N GLY A 395 -1.33 -2.62 12.49
CA GLY A 395 -0.35 -2.25 11.47
C GLY A 395 -0.35 -3.20 10.26
N ARG A 396 0.06 -2.68 9.10
CA ARG A 396 0.34 -3.51 7.93
C ARG A 396 1.47 -4.48 8.24
N PHE A 397 1.35 -5.73 7.81
CA PHE A 397 2.46 -6.70 7.81
C PHE A 397 3.55 -6.20 6.85
N PHE A 398 4.56 -5.57 7.44
CA PHE A 398 5.69 -4.99 6.72
C PHE A 398 6.92 -5.02 7.64
N PRO A 399 8.16 -5.16 7.12
CA PRO A 399 9.36 -5.26 7.96
C PRO A 399 9.51 -4.08 8.95
N GLN A 400 9.07 -2.89 8.56
CA GLN A 400 9.06 -1.70 9.42
C GLN A 400 8.36 -1.92 10.77
N LYS A 401 7.27 -2.71 10.82
CA LYS A 401 6.47 -2.92 12.03
C LYS A 401 7.05 -3.98 12.97
N ASN A 402 8.11 -4.68 12.53
CA ASN A 402 8.88 -5.63 13.34
C ASN A 402 8.04 -6.76 13.98
N HIS A 403 7.12 -7.33 13.20
CA HIS A 403 6.23 -8.40 13.66
C HIS A 403 6.99 -9.63 14.17
N GLU A 404 8.16 -9.93 13.60
CA GLU A 404 8.98 -11.07 14.03
C GLU A 404 9.40 -10.90 15.50
N PHE A 405 9.92 -9.73 15.88
CA PHE A 405 10.29 -9.43 17.27
C PHE A 405 9.06 -9.27 18.18
N LEU A 406 7.96 -8.74 17.65
CA LEU A 406 6.69 -8.65 18.38
C LEU A 406 6.22 -10.03 18.86
N VAL A 407 6.30 -11.06 18.01
CA VAL A 407 5.96 -12.43 18.41
C VAL A 407 6.91 -12.96 19.48
N ASP A 408 8.20 -12.63 19.43
CA ASP A 408 9.14 -13.00 20.51
C ASP A 408 8.77 -12.34 21.85
N ILE A 409 8.40 -11.05 21.82
CA ILE A 409 7.94 -10.32 23.00
C ILE A 409 6.69 -10.99 23.58
N PHE A 410 5.73 -11.34 22.72
CA PHE A 410 4.51 -12.00 23.17
C PHE A 410 4.81 -13.40 23.73
N ALA A 411 5.71 -14.17 23.11
CA ALA A 411 6.12 -15.47 23.64
C ALA A 411 6.71 -15.35 25.06
N ALA A 412 7.52 -14.33 25.32
CA ALA A 412 8.04 -14.05 26.66
C ALA A 412 6.92 -13.61 27.63
N LEU A 413 5.97 -12.79 27.17
CA LEU A 413 4.81 -12.36 27.96
C LEU A 413 3.89 -13.53 28.33
N HIS A 414 3.61 -14.42 27.38
CA HIS A 414 2.73 -15.56 27.56
C HIS A 414 3.33 -16.59 28.55
N LYS A 415 4.66 -16.70 28.63
CA LYS A 415 5.33 -17.48 29.69
C LYS A 415 5.08 -16.91 31.09
N ILE A 416 5.02 -15.60 31.23
CA ILE A 416 4.78 -14.92 32.51
C ILE A 416 3.28 -14.95 32.87
N ARG A 417 2.40 -14.78 31.87
CA ARG A 417 0.94 -14.79 32.01
C ARG A 417 0.31 -15.71 30.95
N PRO A 418 0.11 -17.02 31.26
CA PRO A 418 -0.45 -17.98 30.30
C PRO A 418 -1.89 -17.67 29.85
N ASP A 419 -2.70 -17.00 30.68
CA ASP A 419 -4.01 -16.49 30.27
C ASP A 419 -3.84 -15.15 29.53
N SER A 420 -3.28 -15.21 28.32
CA SER A 420 -3.07 -14.05 27.45
C SER A 420 -3.22 -14.37 25.95
N GLU A 421 -3.68 -13.38 25.19
CA GLU A 421 -3.78 -13.42 23.73
C GLU A 421 -3.04 -12.22 23.09
N LEU A 422 -2.53 -12.44 21.87
CA LEU A 422 -2.02 -11.39 20.98
C LEU A 422 -2.97 -11.18 19.81
N TRP A 423 -3.48 -9.97 19.65
CA TRP A 423 -4.32 -9.59 18.51
C TRP A 423 -3.52 -8.79 17.49
N LEU A 424 -3.34 -9.36 16.30
CA LEU A 424 -2.68 -8.74 15.16
C LEU A 424 -3.73 -8.25 14.16
N VAL A 425 -4.00 -6.94 14.17
CA VAL A 425 -4.94 -6.28 13.26
C VAL A 425 -4.18 -5.61 12.13
N GLY A 426 -4.61 -5.89 10.90
CA GLY A 426 -3.96 -5.43 9.69
C GLY A 426 -3.71 -6.59 8.72
N GLY A 427 -3.23 -6.24 7.54
CA GLY A 427 -2.91 -7.24 6.51
C GLY A 427 -1.66 -6.88 5.75
N GLY A 428 -1.43 -7.63 4.70
CA GLY A 428 -0.48 -7.33 3.63
C GLY A 428 -1.06 -7.87 2.33
N GLU A 429 -0.28 -7.84 1.26
CA GLU A 429 -0.73 -8.25 -0.08
C GLU A 429 -1.18 -9.73 -0.10
N LEU A 430 -1.93 -10.15 -1.11
CA LEU A 430 -2.54 -11.49 -1.18
C LEU A 430 -1.52 -12.64 -1.01
N ASN A 431 -0.23 -12.38 -1.32
CA ASN A 431 0.91 -13.30 -1.25
C ASN A 431 1.94 -12.86 -0.17
N ASP A 432 1.49 -12.42 1.00
CA ASP A 432 2.38 -11.84 2.01
C ASP A 432 3.30 -12.87 2.68
N GLU A 433 4.48 -13.09 2.08
CA GLU A 433 5.56 -13.92 2.61
C GLU A 433 5.86 -13.60 4.07
N LEU A 434 5.87 -12.31 4.45
CA LEU A 434 6.15 -11.92 5.83
C LEU A 434 5.06 -12.44 6.76
N LYS A 435 3.77 -12.22 6.45
CA LYS A 435 2.67 -12.75 7.26
C LYS A 435 2.74 -14.28 7.39
N ASN A 436 3.10 -14.98 6.34
CA ASN A 436 3.29 -16.43 6.38
C ASN A 436 4.47 -16.85 7.27
N ARG A 437 5.59 -16.11 7.23
CA ARG A 437 6.71 -16.32 8.17
C ARG A 437 6.30 -16.05 9.62
N ILE A 438 5.50 -15.01 9.87
CA ILE A 438 4.98 -14.74 11.22
C ILE A 438 4.09 -15.88 11.70
N ARG A 439 3.21 -16.42 10.84
CA ARG A 439 2.38 -17.60 11.17
C ARG A 439 3.24 -18.81 11.50
N ALA A 440 4.20 -19.15 10.63
CA ALA A 440 5.11 -20.26 10.87
C ALA A 440 5.87 -20.11 12.20
N LYS A 441 6.34 -18.89 12.52
CA LYS A 441 6.99 -18.60 13.81
C LYS A 441 6.06 -18.77 15.01
N VAL A 442 4.80 -18.35 14.90
CA VAL A 442 3.77 -18.57 15.93
C VAL A 442 3.55 -20.07 16.17
N ASP A 443 3.50 -20.86 15.09
CA ASP A 443 3.33 -22.31 15.17
C ASP A 443 4.56 -22.99 15.80
N GLU A 444 5.78 -22.60 15.39
CA GLU A 444 7.05 -23.09 15.94
C GLU A 444 7.17 -22.82 17.46
N LEU A 445 6.62 -21.70 17.93
CA LEU A 445 6.61 -21.32 19.35
C LEU A 445 5.43 -21.94 20.12
N GLY A 446 4.52 -22.68 19.47
CA GLY A 446 3.36 -23.28 20.09
C GLY A 446 2.29 -22.29 20.54
N LEU A 447 2.20 -21.12 19.88
CA LEU A 447 1.32 -20.00 20.29
C LEU A 447 0.07 -19.86 19.41
N HIS A 448 -0.28 -20.88 18.62
CA HIS A 448 -1.37 -20.82 17.64
C HIS A 448 -2.74 -20.50 18.26
N ASP A 449 -3.02 -21.01 19.47
CA ASP A 449 -4.25 -20.71 20.21
C ASP A 449 -4.22 -19.34 20.91
N ALA A 450 -3.03 -18.75 21.06
CA ALA A 450 -2.82 -17.50 21.78
C ALA A 450 -2.57 -16.30 20.86
N VAL A 451 -2.43 -16.50 19.54
CA VAL A 451 -2.18 -15.41 18.57
C VAL A 451 -3.25 -15.36 17.49
N ARG A 452 -3.97 -14.25 17.44
CA ARG A 452 -5.10 -14.04 16.53
C ARG A 452 -4.74 -13.08 15.40
N PHE A 453 -4.81 -13.60 14.16
CA PHE A 453 -4.64 -12.80 12.94
C PHE A 453 -6.00 -12.27 12.47
N LEU A 454 -6.31 -11.02 12.81
CA LEU A 454 -7.64 -10.42 12.60
C LEU A 454 -7.84 -9.81 11.20
N GLY A 455 -6.78 -9.76 10.38
CA GLY A 455 -6.84 -9.26 9.01
C GLY A 455 -7.08 -7.75 8.91
N VAL A 456 -7.36 -7.27 7.70
CA VAL A 456 -7.66 -5.85 7.45
C VAL A 456 -9.09 -5.55 7.90
N ARG A 457 -9.25 -4.63 8.84
CA ARG A 457 -10.53 -4.29 9.48
C ARG A 457 -10.90 -2.83 9.29
N SER A 458 -12.20 -2.52 9.35
CA SER A 458 -12.75 -1.15 9.33
C SER A 458 -13.27 -0.69 10.69
N ASP A 459 -13.36 -1.60 11.65
CA ASP A 459 -13.89 -1.44 13.01
C ASP A 459 -12.76 -1.50 14.06
N VAL A 460 -11.58 -0.99 13.70
CA VAL A 460 -10.38 -0.99 14.57
C VAL A 460 -10.66 -0.31 15.91
N ASN A 461 -11.44 0.77 15.91
CA ASN A 461 -11.89 1.47 17.10
C ASN A 461 -12.65 0.55 18.07
N ARG A 462 -13.48 -0.37 17.57
CA ARG A 462 -14.19 -1.37 18.37
C ARG A 462 -13.23 -2.43 18.90
N VAL A 463 -12.38 -2.97 18.02
CA VAL A 463 -11.41 -4.01 18.38
C VAL A 463 -10.44 -3.55 19.49
N MET A 464 -9.98 -2.28 19.44
CA MET A 464 -9.13 -1.71 20.49
C MET A 464 -9.77 -1.68 21.89
N GLN A 465 -11.11 -1.73 21.99
CA GLN A 465 -11.78 -1.81 23.30
C GLN A 465 -11.60 -3.17 23.97
N GLY A 466 -11.48 -4.25 23.17
CA GLY A 466 -11.21 -5.60 23.67
C GLY A 466 -9.78 -5.81 24.18
N MET A 467 -8.85 -4.93 23.80
CA MET A 467 -7.44 -4.97 24.21
C MET A 467 -7.24 -4.44 25.64
N ASP A 468 -6.15 -4.86 26.28
CA ASP A 468 -5.67 -4.37 27.58
C ASP A 468 -4.42 -3.51 27.47
N SER A 469 -3.60 -3.76 26.46
CA SER A 469 -2.39 -2.98 26.18
C SER A 469 -2.11 -2.97 24.67
N PHE A 470 -1.49 -1.90 24.20
CA PHE A 470 -1.08 -1.73 22.81
C PHE A 470 0.43 -1.77 22.67
N ILE A 471 0.94 -2.45 21.64
CA ILE A 471 2.38 -2.57 21.38
C ILE A 471 2.76 -2.18 19.95
N LEU A 472 3.85 -1.42 19.82
CA LEU A 472 4.41 -0.97 18.54
C LEU A 472 5.95 -1.04 18.55
N PRO A 473 6.56 -2.21 18.32
CA PRO A 473 8.01 -2.39 18.35
C PRO A 473 8.68 -2.02 17.01
N SER A 474 8.15 -1.01 16.32
CA SER A 474 8.57 -0.65 14.95
C SER A 474 10.04 -0.29 14.84
N LEU A 475 10.64 -0.56 13.68
CA LEU A 475 12.03 -0.19 13.36
C LEU A 475 12.20 1.30 13.07
N PHE A 476 11.15 1.95 12.58
CA PHE A 476 11.07 3.40 12.36
C PHE A 476 9.60 3.81 12.20
N GLU A 477 9.25 5.03 12.59
CA GLU A 477 7.93 5.63 12.39
C GLU A 477 8.04 7.15 12.18
N GLY A 478 7.03 7.73 11.52
CA GLY A 478 6.78 9.17 11.58
C GLY A 478 5.92 9.50 12.80
N LEU A 479 4.67 9.89 12.58
CA LEU A 479 3.65 9.99 13.64
C LEU A 479 2.52 8.98 13.34
N PRO A 480 2.61 7.72 13.77
CA PRO A 480 1.65 6.70 13.36
C PRO A 480 0.25 7.00 13.92
N PHE A 481 -0.77 7.00 13.06
CA PHE A 481 -2.17 7.16 13.46
C PHE A 481 -2.59 6.21 14.56
N THR A 482 -2.16 4.96 14.45
CA THR A 482 -2.49 3.91 15.41
C THR A 482 -2.03 4.23 16.84
N MET A 483 -1.01 5.07 17.02
CA MET A 483 -0.63 5.55 18.35
C MET A 483 -1.61 6.57 18.91
N ILE A 484 -2.14 7.46 18.07
CA ILE A 484 -3.16 8.43 18.49
C ILE A 484 -4.47 7.69 18.78
N GLU A 485 -4.83 6.71 17.96
CA GLU A 485 -6.00 5.84 18.12
C GLU A 485 -5.93 5.02 19.42
N ALA A 486 -4.81 4.32 19.67
CA ALA A 486 -4.64 3.50 20.87
C ALA A 486 -4.71 4.34 22.16
N GLN A 487 -4.09 5.53 22.14
CA GLN A 487 -4.17 6.47 23.26
C GLN A 487 -5.57 7.05 23.44
N ALA A 488 -6.30 7.34 22.36
CA ALA A 488 -7.70 7.76 22.44
C ALA A 488 -8.60 6.65 23.00
N ALA A 489 -8.27 5.37 22.74
CA ALA A 489 -8.91 4.21 23.37
C ALA A 489 -8.51 3.99 24.84
N GLY A 490 -7.72 4.90 25.41
CA GLY A 490 -7.22 4.85 26.78
C GLY A 490 -6.22 3.73 27.05
N LEU A 491 -5.68 3.07 26.00
CA LEU A 491 -4.79 1.93 26.18
C LEU A 491 -3.42 2.37 26.71
N PRO A 492 -2.84 1.65 27.68
CA PRO A 492 -1.40 1.76 27.93
C PRO A 492 -0.66 1.30 26.67
N CYS A 493 0.27 2.13 26.21
CA CYS A 493 1.02 1.85 24.98
C CYS A 493 2.49 1.61 25.28
N THR A 494 3.06 0.53 24.75
CA THR A 494 4.51 0.27 24.77
C THR A 494 5.09 0.35 23.36
N ILE A 495 6.07 1.22 23.14
CA ILE A 495 6.65 1.50 21.82
C ILE A 495 8.17 1.39 21.83
N SER A 496 8.78 1.24 20.65
CA SER A 496 10.23 1.20 20.55
C SER A 496 10.86 2.59 20.68
N ASP A 497 12.15 2.64 21.01
CA ASP A 497 12.98 3.86 20.97
C ASP A 497 13.20 4.43 19.55
N ARG A 498 12.66 3.77 18.52
CA ARG A 498 12.64 4.25 17.13
C ARG A 498 11.32 4.90 16.73
N VAL A 499 10.32 4.86 17.60
CA VAL A 499 9.08 5.62 17.44
C VAL A 499 9.27 7.00 18.08
N PRO A 500 8.96 8.11 17.40
CA PRO A 500 9.21 9.45 17.93
C PRO A 500 8.52 9.72 19.27
N LYS A 501 9.22 10.35 20.21
CA LYS A 501 8.68 10.68 21.56
C LYS A 501 7.42 11.54 21.50
N GLN A 502 7.28 12.38 20.47
CA GLN A 502 6.09 13.19 20.20
C GLN A 502 4.80 12.38 19.95
N CYS A 503 4.91 11.05 19.79
CA CYS A 503 3.74 10.17 19.74
C CYS A 503 3.06 10.06 21.10
N ASP A 504 3.74 10.33 22.21
CA ASP A 504 3.13 10.36 23.53
C ASP A 504 2.37 11.68 23.74
N VAL A 505 1.05 11.64 23.53
CA VAL A 505 0.18 12.82 23.63
C VAL A 505 -0.67 12.81 24.89
N THR A 506 -0.66 11.70 25.62
CA THR A 506 -1.45 11.50 26.85
C THR A 506 -0.59 11.29 28.10
N GLY A 507 0.72 11.07 27.92
CA GLY A 507 1.64 10.69 28.99
C GLY A 507 1.63 9.21 29.32
N ASN A 508 0.75 8.40 28.70
CA ASN A 508 0.53 6.97 28.98
C ASN A 508 1.30 6.04 28.02
N VAL A 509 2.43 6.50 27.49
CA VAL A 509 3.32 5.72 26.62
C VAL A 509 4.59 5.34 27.37
N ARG A 510 5.03 4.09 27.18
CA ARG A 510 6.31 3.56 27.66
C ARG A 510 7.20 3.26 26.47
N ILE A 511 8.41 3.82 26.48
CA ILE A 511 9.41 3.60 25.43
C ILE A 511 10.40 2.54 25.91
N VAL A 512 10.65 1.54 25.08
CA VAL A 512 11.61 0.45 25.35
C VAL A 512 12.61 0.37 24.19
N PRO A 513 13.92 0.27 24.45
CA PRO A 513 14.90 0.11 23.38
C PRO A 513 14.67 -1.16 22.56
N LEU A 514 14.84 -1.10 21.23
CA LEU A 514 14.83 -2.31 20.39
C LEU A 514 15.95 -3.30 20.74
N ALA A 515 17.02 -2.82 21.39
CA ALA A 515 18.12 -3.65 21.87
C ALA A 515 17.78 -4.43 23.16
N ALA A 516 16.69 -4.09 23.85
CA ALA A 516 16.24 -4.81 25.04
C ALA A 516 15.71 -6.20 24.67
N SER A 517 15.80 -7.16 25.59
CA SER A 517 15.34 -8.53 25.34
C SER A 517 13.81 -8.60 25.26
N PRO A 518 13.25 -9.64 24.60
CA PRO A 518 11.81 -9.92 24.65
C PRO A 518 11.25 -10.00 26.07
N ASP A 519 12.00 -10.59 27.01
CA ASP A 519 11.61 -10.68 28.43
C ASP A 519 11.50 -9.32 29.10
N GLU A 520 12.43 -8.39 28.81
CA GLU A 520 12.31 -7.03 29.32
C GLU A 520 11.06 -6.35 28.76
N TRP A 521 10.83 -6.44 27.45
CA TRP A 521 9.62 -5.89 26.83
C TRP A 521 8.34 -6.46 27.45
N ALA A 522 8.26 -7.77 27.62
CA ALA A 522 7.12 -8.45 28.24
C ALA A 522 6.84 -7.93 29.65
N LYS A 523 7.88 -7.83 30.49
CA LYS A 523 7.76 -7.27 31.85
C LYS A 523 7.27 -5.83 31.80
N ARG A 524 7.86 -5.00 30.93
CA ARG A 524 7.48 -3.58 30.78
C ARG A 524 6.02 -3.41 30.34
N VAL A 525 5.51 -4.28 29.47
CA VAL A 525 4.10 -4.29 29.04
C VAL A 525 3.19 -4.62 30.22
N LEU A 526 3.49 -5.71 30.95
CA LEU A 526 2.67 -6.16 32.08
C LEU A 526 2.68 -5.15 33.24
N ASP A 527 3.84 -4.62 33.61
CA ASP A 527 3.98 -3.60 34.65
C ASP A 527 3.18 -2.33 34.31
N GLN A 528 3.18 -1.92 33.04
CA GLN A 528 2.42 -0.74 32.60
C GLN A 528 0.91 -0.99 32.65
N ALA A 529 0.47 -2.18 32.27
CA ALA A 529 -0.95 -2.53 32.27
C ALA A 529 -1.50 -2.77 33.69
N ALA A 530 -0.66 -3.22 34.63
CA ALA A 530 -1.02 -3.33 36.04
C ALA A 530 -1.16 -1.95 36.71
N GLU A 531 -0.29 -1.01 36.34
CA GLU A 531 -0.29 0.36 36.88
C GLU A 531 -0.37 1.42 35.77
N PRO A 532 -1.52 1.52 35.05
CA PRO A 532 -1.65 2.51 34.00
C PRO A 532 -1.73 3.90 34.62
N LYS A 533 -1.16 4.89 33.92
CA LYS A 533 -1.24 6.30 34.34
C LYS A 533 -2.65 6.85 34.18
N ILE A 534 -3.34 6.43 33.12
CA ILE A 534 -4.76 6.70 32.91
C ILE A 534 -5.54 5.57 33.61
N LYS A 535 -6.31 5.91 34.64
CA LYS A 535 -7.10 4.92 35.40
C LYS A 535 -8.43 4.62 34.74
N ASP A 536 -9.09 5.64 34.21
CA ASP A 536 -10.31 5.49 33.41
C ASP A 536 -9.98 5.65 31.92
N ARG A 537 -10.12 4.56 31.17
CA ARG A 537 -9.90 4.56 29.72
C ARG A 537 -10.82 5.54 28.97
N ALA A 538 -11.98 5.88 29.55
CA ALA A 538 -12.93 6.81 28.96
C ALA A 538 -12.39 8.25 28.89
N GLU A 539 -11.31 8.59 29.60
CA GLU A 539 -10.61 9.89 29.52
C GLU A 539 -9.69 10.04 28.30
N GLY A 540 -9.37 8.93 27.62
CA GLY A 540 -8.45 8.91 26.47
C GLY A 540 -8.83 9.92 25.37
N PRO A 541 -10.09 9.96 24.90
CA PRO A 541 -10.52 10.91 23.87
C PRO A 541 -10.31 12.38 24.26
N GLU A 542 -10.62 12.75 25.51
CA GLU A 542 -10.45 14.12 26.02
C GLU A 542 -8.99 14.54 26.03
N LEU A 543 -8.09 13.65 26.49
CA LEU A 543 -6.65 13.93 26.54
C LEU A 543 -6.08 14.12 25.14
N VAL A 544 -6.44 13.25 24.20
CA VAL A 544 -6.02 13.35 22.79
C VAL A 544 -6.61 14.60 22.12
N THR A 545 -7.86 14.95 22.44
CA THR A 545 -8.52 16.17 21.97
C THR A 545 -7.82 17.42 22.51
N LYS A 546 -7.44 17.43 23.80
CA LYS A 546 -6.69 18.53 24.43
C LYS A 546 -5.28 18.68 23.86
N ALA A 547 -4.64 17.57 23.47
CA ALA A 547 -3.40 17.60 22.69
C ALA A 547 -3.63 18.10 21.25
N GLY A 548 -4.89 18.25 20.82
CA GLY A 548 -5.38 18.82 19.57
C GLY A 548 -5.24 17.87 18.38
N PHE A 549 -5.48 16.58 18.62
CA PHE A 549 -5.54 15.54 17.60
C PHE A 549 -6.97 15.17 17.19
N ASP A 550 -7.98 15.94 17.64
CA ASP A 550 -9.36 15.80 17.16
C ASP A 550 -9.51 16.28 15.71
N ILE A 551 -10.16 15.46 14.90
CA ILE A 551 -10.33 15.72 13.47
C ILE A 551 -11.27 16.88 13.17
N THR A 552 -12.28 17.15 14.00
CA THR A 552 -13.26 18.21 13.74
C THR A 552 -12.58 19.57 13.72
N ALA A 553 -11.80 19.87 14.76
CA ALA A 553 -11.03 21.12 14.84
C ALA A 553 -9.95 21.21 13.75
N ASN A 554 -9.23 20.12 13.49
CA ASN A 554 -8.17 20.09 12.48
C ASN A 554 -8.71 20.23 11.05
N ALA A 555 -9.87 19.64 10.74
CA ALA A 555 -10.53 19.77 9.44
C ALA A 555 -11.00 21.21 9.20
N ALA A 556 -11.61 21.84 10.20
CA ALA A 556 -12.00 23.24 10.12
C ALA A 556 -10.80 24.17 9.91
N TRP A 557 -9.70 23.94 10.65
CA TRP A 557 -8.45 24.67 10.49
C TRP A 557 -7.87 24.52 9.07
N LEU A 558 -7.75 23.28 8.57
CA LEU A 558 -7.15 23.02 7.26
C LEU A 558 -8.01 23.60 6.13
N GLN A 559 -9.34 23.54 6.27
CA GLN A 559 -10.27 24.18 5.36
C GLN A 559 -10.06 25.71 5.31
N GLY A 560 -9.98 26.35 6.48
CA GLY A 560 -9.68 27.78 6.57
C GLY A 560 -8.34 28.14 5.94
N PHE A 561 -7.31 27.33 6.21
CA PHE A 561 -5.99 27.49 5.61
C PHE A 561 -6.02 27.50 4.08
N TYR A 562 -6.73 26.55 3.44
CA TYR A 562 -6.80 26.51 1.98
C TYR A 562 -7.44 27.77 1.39
N LEU A 563 -8.56 28.21 1.97
CA LEU A 563 -9.28 29.40 1.54
C LEU A 563 -8.41 30.66 1.70
N ASP A 564 -7.76 30.80 2.85
CA ASP A 564 -6.90 31.94 3.15
C ASP A 564 -5.65 31.98 2.27
N ALA A 565 -5.01 30.83 2.06
CA ALA A 565 -3.82 30.71 1.22
C ALA A 565 -4.13 31.09 -0.24
N LEU A 566 -5.29 30.66 -0.75
CA LEU A 566 -5.73 30.99 -2.10
C LEU A 566 -6.05 32.49 -2.21
N ALA A 567 -6.86 33.03 -1.30
CA ALA A 567 -7.22 34.45 -1.28
C ALA A 567 -5.98 35.36 -1.16
N LYS A 568 -5.00 34.99 -0.33
CA LYS A 568 -3.73 35.71 -0.21
C LYS A 568 -2.93 35.68 -1.51
N ALA A 569 -2.88 34.53 -2.19
CA ALA A 569 -2.16 34.41 -3.45
C ALA A 569 -2.82 35.23 -4.58
N GLU A 570 -4.14 35.37 -4.56
CA GLU A 570 -4.89 36.21 -5.51
C GLU A 570 -4.65 37.70 -5.27
N ARG A 571 -4.72 38.17 -4.02
CA ARG A 571 -4.39 39.57 -3.67
C ARG A 571 -2.98 39.96 -4.13
N ASN A 572 -2.01 39.07 -3.92
CA ASN A 572 -0.62 39.30 -4.34
C ASN A 572 -0.43 39.37 -5.87
N ARG A 573 -1.34 38.79 -6.66
CA ARG A 573 -1.33 38.94 -8.13
C ARG A 573 -1.91 40.27 -8.55
N SER A 574 -3.07 40.64 -8.00
CA SER A 574 -3.74 41.90 -8.32
C SER A 574 -2.86 43.10 -7.97
N GLY A 575 -2.17 43.08 -6.83
CA GLY A 575 -1.22 44.13 -6.44
C GLY A 575 0.03 44.23 -7.33
N LYS A 576 0.45 43.14 -7.98
CA LYS A 576 1.56 43.16 -8.96
C LYS A 576 1.12 43.58 -10.37
N ALA A 577 -0.16 43.41 -10.70
CA ALA A 577 -0.73 43.85 -11.97
C ALA A 577 -1.07 45.34 -11.98
N GLY A 578 -1.37 45.95 -10.83
CA GLY A 578 -1.58 47.40 -10.70
C GLY A 578 -0.31 48.24 -10.47
N ALA A 579 0.85 47.58 -10.33
CA ALA A 579 2.16 48.23 -10.13
C ALA A 579 3.09 48.10 -11.36
N ARG A 580 2.56 47.59 -12.47
CA ARG A 580 3.16 47.60 -13.81
C ARG A 580 2.28 48.45 -14.70
#